data_AF-A0A975GE26-F1
#
_entry.id   AF-A0A975GE26-F1
#
_cell.length_a   1.000
_cell.length_b   1.000
_cell.length_c   1.000
_cell.angle_alpha   90.00
_cell.angle_beta   90.00
_cell.angle_gamma   90.00
#
_symmetry.space_group_name_H-M   'P 1'
#
loop_
_entity.id
_entity.type
_entity.pdbx_description
1 polymer ?
#
loop_
_entity_poly.entity_id
_entity_poly.type
_entity_poly.pdbx_seq_one_letter_code
_entity_poly.pdbx_strand_id
1 'polypeptide(L)'
;MENKLEAAFPWQDKIHLIRFADDFIITGNNKEILENKVTPIVKQHYGERGLELSEEKTHIAHIEKGFDFLGQNIRKYNGKLLIKPSDKNVRNLLQKVKGIIKNSPCKNPIHLIWEINPIIRGWANFHCHVVSKAIFGQVDFEITKTLWKWAKRRHPRLPVNQVKQKYFYQTERGRDWCFFGKKGNKKAALTKAMDVKIKRHVKIKGWANPYDPEWEMYFEGRLDTDC
;
A
#
# COMPACT_ATOMS: atom_id res chain seq x y z
N MET A 1 -8.55 17.13 -20.49
CA MET A 1 -9.48 17.15 -19.34
C MET A 1 -9.15 18.28 -18.37
N GLU A 2 -7.91 18.37 -17.89
CA GLU A 2 -7.46 19.37 -16.91
C GLU A 2 -7.75 20.82 -17.33
N ASN A 3 -7.31 21.25 -18.52
CA ASN A 3 -7.62 22.59 -19.06
C ASN A 3 -9.12 22.88 -19.21
N LYS A 4 -9.94 21.84 -19.49
CA LYS A 4 -11.41 22.00 -19.57
C LYS A 4 -12.03 22.20 -18.19
N LEU A 5 -11.46 21.63 -17.13
CA LEU A 5 -11.92 21.81 -15.76
C LEU A 5 -11.44 23.15 -15.19
N GLU A 6 -10.19 23.54 -15.44
CA GLU A 6 -9.65 24.82 -14.97
C GLU A 6 -10.36 26.02 -15.60
N ALA A 7 -10.75 25.94 -16.88
CA ALA A 7 -11.50 26.99 -17.54
C ALA A 7 -12.98 27.07 -17.10
N ALA A 8 -13.53 25.97 -16.57
CA ALA A 8 -14.97 25.85 -16.27
C ALA A 8 -15.34 26.21 -14.83
N PHE A 9 -14.36 26.26 -13.91
CA PHE A 9 -14.66 26.44 -12.49
C PHE A 9 -13.79 27.53 -11.85
N PRO A 10 -14.38 28.43 -11.04
CA PRO A 10 -13.62 29.36 -10.23
C PRO A 10 -12.79 28.63 -9.18
N TRP A 11 -11.65 29.21 -8.78
CA TRP A 11 -10.71 28.63 -7.80
C TRP A 11 -11.36 28.23 -6.45
N GLN A 12 -12.44 28.91 -6.08
CA GLN A 12 -13.22 28.65 -4.86
C GLN A 12 -13.85 27.25 -4.81
N ASP A 13 -14.10 26.64 -5.98
CA ASP A 13 -14.72 25.31 -6.09
C ASP A 13 -13.75 24.16 -5.78
N LYS A 14 -12.44 24.45 -5.70
CA LYS A 14 -11.36 23.51 -5.35
C LYS A 14 -11.39 22.23 -6.20
N ILE A 15 -11.66 22.42 -7.49
CA ILE A 15 -11.65 21.33 -8.47
C ILE A 15 -10.20 21.00 -8.81
N HIS A 16 -9.77 19.79 -8.44
CA HIS A 16 -8.46 19.28 -8.78
C HIS A 16 -8.58 17.87 -9.35
N LEU A 17 -7.92 17.64 -10.48
CA LEU A 17 -7.84 16.32 -11.12
C LEU A 17 -6.54 15.64 -10.68
N ILE A 18 -6.66 14.44 -10.13
CA ILE A 18 -5.52 13.58 -9.79
C ILE A 18 -5.70 12.30 -10.60
N ARG A 19 -4.79 12.03 -11.55
CA ARG A 19 -4.90 10.90 -12.46
C ARG A 19 -3.66 10.00 -12.37
N PHE A 20 -3.90 8.69 -12.42
CA PHE A 20 -2.89 7.66 -12.54
C PHE A 20 -3.34 6.63 -13.58
N ALA A 21 -2.73 6.66 -14.77
CA ALA A 21 -3.18 5.87 -15.93
C ALA A 21 -4.68 6.08 -16.20
N ASP A 22 -5.51 5.05 -16.00
CA ASP A 22 -6.95 5.10 -16.23
C ASP A 22 -7.76 5.45 -14.97
N ASP A 23 -7.15 5.32 -13.78
CA ASP A 23 -7.78 5.66 -12.51
C ASP A 23 -7.59 7.14 -12.20
N PHE A 24 -8.65 7.85 -11.81
CA PHE A 24 -8.57 9.25 -11.44
C PHE A 24 -9.51 9.61 -10.29
N ILE A 25 -9.17 10.69 -9.60
CA ILE A 25 -9.97 11.36 -8.57
C ILE A 25 -10.18 12.79 -9.02
N ILE A 26 -11.40 13.29 -8.85
CA ILE A 26 -11.68 14.72 -8.94
C ILE A 26 -12.16 15.19 -7.57
N THR A 27 -11.46 16.15 -6.99
CA THR A 27 -11.89 16.77 -5.73
C THR A 27 -12.82 17.94 -6.02
N GLY A 28 -13.66 18.30 -5.04
CA GLY A 28 -14.46 19.51 -5.09
C GLY A 28 -14.98 19.87 -3.71
N ASN A 29 -15.38 21.13 -3.53
CA ASN A 29 -15.93 21.64 -2.27
C ASN A 29 -17.41 21.24 -2.04
N ASN A 30 -18.16 20.94 -3.10
CA ASN A 30 -19.59 20.67 -3.08
C ASN A 30 -19.92 19.43 -3.92
N LYS A 31 -20.72 18.54 -3.35
CA LYS A 31 -21.24 17.34 -4.00
C LYS A 31 -22.06 17.67 -5.26
N GLU A 32 -22.92 18.68 -5.21
CA GLU A 32 -23.78 19.05 -6.33
C GLU A 32 -22.97 19.53 -7.54
N ILE A 33 -21.85 20.21 -7.31
CA ILE A 33 -20.95 20.64 -8.38
C ILE A 33 -20.30 19.43 -9.05
N LEU A 34 -19.87 18.44 -8.25
CA LEU A 34 -19.29 17.20 -8.75
C LEU A 34 -20.31 16.38 -9.56
N GLU A 35 -21.55 16.30 -9.09
CA GLU A 35 -22.64 15.55 -9.76
C GLU A 35 -23.14 16.26 -11.01
N ASN A 36 -23.50 17.53 -10.90
CA ASN A 36 -24.26 18.22 -11.95
C ASN A 36 -23.38 18.90 -13.00
N LYS A 37 -22.12 19.22 -12.67
CA LYS A 37 -21.22 19.92 -13.60
C LYS A 37 -20.03 19.07 -13.99
N VAL A 38 -19.30 18.52 -13.02
CA VAL A 38 -18.06 17.77 -13.32
C VAL A 38 -18.37 16.44 -14.02
N THR A 39 -19.32 15.66 -13.50
CA THR A 39 -19.63 14.33 -14.08
C THR A 39 -20.06 14.41 -15.55
N PRO A 40 -20.95 15.34 -15.98
CA PRO A 40 -21.28 15.51 -17.40
C PRO A 40 -20.09 15.90 -18.27
N ILE A 41 -19.23 16.83 -17.82
CA ILE A 41 -18.04 17.25 -18.57
C ILE A 41 -17.10 16.06 -18.78
N VAL A 42 -16.93 15.22 -17.75
CA VAL A 42 -16.10 14.02 -17.84
C VAL A 42 -16.72 13.00 -18.78
N LYS A 43 -18.03 12.72 -18.66
CA LYS A 43 -18.77 11.80 -19.56
C LYS A 43 -18.66 12.26 -21.02
N GLN A 44 -18.86 13.54 -21.31
CA GLN A 44 -18.73 14.10 -22.66
C GLN A 44 -17.30 13.94 -23.20
N HIS A 45 -16.28 14.24 -22.38
CA HIS A 45 -14.88 14.16 -22.81
C HIS A 45 -14.43 12.73 -23.14
N TYR A 46 -14.91 11.73 -22.42
CA TYR A 46 -14.65 10.32 -22.72
C TYR A 46 -15.53 9.80 -23.86
N GLY A 47 -16.78 10.26 -23.96
CA GLY A 47 -17.69 9.93 -25.05
C GLY A 47 -17.16 10.37 -26.42
N GLU A 48 -16.53 11.55 -26.51
CA GLU A 48 -15.78 12.02 -27.71
C GLU A 48 -14.71 11.00 -28.18
N ARG A 49 -14.23 10.13 -27.28
CA ARG A 49 -13.17 9.14 -27.52
C ARG A 49 -13.70 7.71 -27.55
N GLY A 50 -15.02 7.53 -27.55
CA GLY A 50 -15.67 6.21 -27.54
C GLY A 50 -15.50 5.44 -26.22
N LEU A 51 -15.27 6.15 -25.11
CA LEU A 51 -15.12 5.55 -23.77
C LEU A 51 -16.30 5.94 -22.88
N GLU A 52 -16.78 4.99 -22.10
CA GLU A 52 -17.85 5.20 -21.12
C GLU A 52 -17.35 4.98 -19.69
N LEU A 53 -17.87 5.79 -18.76
CA LEU A 53 -17.58 5.62 -17.35
C LEU A 53 -18.40 4.46 -16.79
N SER A 54 -17.73 3.55 -16.08
CA SER A 54 -18.41 2.49 -15.33
C SER A 54 -19.15 3.11 -14.14
N GLU A 55 -20.48 3.05 -14.16
CA GLU A 55 -21.34 3.57 -13.10
C GLU A 55 -21.12 2.83 -11.77
N GLU A 56 -20.77 1.55 -11.82
CA GLU A 56 -20.46 0.76 -10.61
C GLU A 56 -19.17 1.20 -9.92
N LYS A 57 -18.19 1.70 -10.68
CA LYS A 57 -16.89 2.14 -10.14
C LYS A 57 -16.91 3.61 -9.73
N THR A 58 -17.74 4.41 -10.40
CA THR A 58 -17.83 5.85 -10.19
C THR A 58 -18.72 6.14 -9.00
N HIS A 59 -18.14 6.65 -7.92
CA HIS A 59 -18.91 7.01 -6.72
C HIS A 59 -18.34 8.29 -6.11
N ILE A 60 -19.24 9.08 -5.52
CA ILE A 60 -18.85 10.30 -4.81
C ILE A 60 -18.79 9.99 -3.33
N ALA A 61 -17.59 10.14 -2.77
CA ALA A 61 -17.33 9.89 -1.36
C ALA A 61 -16.91 11.18 -0.65
N HIS A 62 -17.47 11.41 0.54
CA HIS A 62 -16.98 12.47 1.41
C HIS A 62 -15.65 12.06 2.05
N ILE A 63 -14.69 12.98 2.14
CA ILE A 63 -13.33 12.69 2.61
C ILE A 63 -13.29 12.13 4.05
N GLU A 64 -14.29 12.43 4.88
CA GLU A 64 -14.40 11.90 6.26
C GLU A 64 -14.89 10.46 6.33
N LYS A 65 -15.70 10.03 5.34
CA LYS A 65 -16.03 8.61 5.16
C LYS A 65 -14.81 7.88 4.58
N GLY A 66 -14.08 8.56 3.71
CA GLY A 66 -12.89 8.07 3.03
C GLY A 66 -13.23 7.21 1.81
N PHE A 67 -12.22 6.95 0.99
CA PHE A 67 -12.34 6.14 -0.22
C PHE A 67 -11.01 5.46 -0.54
N ASP A 68 -11.06 4.42 -1.37
CA ASP A 68 -9.88 3.68 -1.80
C ASP A 68 -9.39 4.19 -3.16
N PHE A 69 -8.08 4.42 -3.27
CA PHE A 69 -7.40 4.76 -4.53
C PHE A 69 -6.02 4.11 -4.56
N LEU A 70 -5.68 3.45 -5.68
CA LEU A 70 -4.40 2.73 -5.88
C LEU A 70 -4.01 1.79 -4.70
N GLY A 71 -5.01 1.14 -4.09
CA GLY A 71 -4.79 0.23 -2.96
C GLY A 71 -4.50 0.91 -1.62
N GLN A 72 -4.73 2.22 -1.52
CA GLN A 72 -4.63 3.01 -0.29
C GLN A 72 -6.01 3.60 0.05
N ASN A 73 -6.35 3.62 1.33
CA ASN A 73 -7.53 4.29 1.86
C ASN A 73 -7.16 5.73 2.26
N ILE A 74 -7.84 6.70 1.67
CA ILE A 74 -7.66 8.12 1.91
C ILE A 74 -8.84 8.57 2.77
N ARG A 75 -8.58 8.99 4.01
CA ARG A 75 -9.64 9.41 4.93
C ARG A 75 -9.20 10.52 5.87
N LYS A 76 -10.08 11.49 6.10
CA LYS A 76 -9.91 12.56 7.09
C LYS A 76 -10.57 12.16 8.40
N TYR A 77 -9.79 12.18 9.48
CA TYR A 77 -10.22 11.88 10.84
C TYR A 77 -10.08 13.14 11.69
N ASN A 78 -11.17 13.70 12.18
CA ASN A 78 -11.18 14.87 13.08
C ASN A 78 -10.23 15.99 12.61
N GLY A 79 -10.34 16.39 11.34
CA GLY A 79 -9.46 17.42 10.76
C GLY A 79 -8.15 16.91 10.15
N LYS A 80 -7.68 15.70 10.50
CA LYS A 80 -6.39 15.15 10.06
C LYS A 80 -6.53 14.12 8.94
N LEU A 81 -5.88 14.35 7.81
CA LEU A 81 -5.82 13.38 6.70
C LEU A 81 -4.84 12.25 7.03
N LEU A 82 -5.32 11.01 7.01
CA LEU A 82 -4.49 9.82 7.15
C LEU A 82 -4.70 8.94 5.92
N ILE A 83 -3.62 8.68 5.21
CA ILE A 83 -3.59 7.70 4.12
C ILE A 83 -3.01 6.41 4.68
N LYS A 84 -3.72 5.30 4.50
CA LYS A 84 -3.35 3.97 4.99
C LYS A 84 -3.46 2.96 3.86
N PRO A 85 -2.75 1.82 3.90
CA PRO A 85 -3.07 0.70 3.01
C PRO A 85 -4.55 0.31 3.13
N SER A 86 -5.24 0.07 2.01
CA SER A 86 -6.67 -0.28 2.07
C SER A 86 -6.90 -1.71 2.57
N ASP A 87 -8.03 -1.94 3.23
CA ASP A 87 -8.37 -3.26 3.77
C ASP A 87 -8.46 -4.32 2.67
N LYS A 88 -8.91 -3.94 1.47
CA LYS A 88 -8.93 -4.83 0.30
C LYS A 88 -7.50 -5.22 -0.10
N ASN A 89 -6.58 -4.25 -0.16
CA ASN A 89 -5.19 -4.50 -0.54
C ASN A 89 -4.46 -5.37 0.49
N VAL A 90 -4.66 -5.11 1.80
CA VAL A 90 -4.12 -5.92 2.90
C VAL A 90 -4.66 -7.35 2.84
N ARG A 91 -5.97 -7.51 2.63
CA ARG A 91 -6.60 -8.84 2.47
C ARG A 91 -6.02 -9.61 1.30
N ASN A 92 -5.85 -8.98 0.14
CA ASN A 92 -5.28 -9.62 -1.04
C ASN A 92 -3.84 -10.11 -0.80
N LEU A 93 -3.00 -9.29 -0.15
CA LEU A 93 -1.66 -9.71 0.26
C LEU A 93 -1.71 -10.94 1.17
N LEU A 94 -2.51 -10.87 2.24
CA LEU A 94 -2.62 -11.94 3.22
C LEU A 94 -3.17 -13.21 2.58
N GLN A 95 -4.15 -13.12 1.68
CA GLN A 95 -4.67 -14.27 0.93
C GLN A 95 -3.58 -14.90 0.07
N LYS A 96 -2.80 -14.10 -0.67
CA LYS A 96 -1.69 -14.60 -1.49
C LYS A 96 -0.66 -15.33 -0.64
N VAL A 97 -0.17 -14.71 0.43
CA VAL A 97 0.85 -15.30 1.32
C VAL A 97 0.32 -16.53 2.05
N LYS A 98 -0.89 -16.45 2.63
CA LYS A 98 -1.52 -17.59 3.30
C LYS A 98 -1.79 -18.75 2.33
N GLY A 99 -2.15 -18.44 1.08
CA GLY A 99 -2.31 -19.42 0.00
C GLY A 99 -1.02 -20.20 -0.27
N ILE A 100 0.10 -19.49 -0.44
CA ILE A 100 1.43 -20.10 -0.63
C ILE A 100 1.78 -21.05 0.54
N ILE A 101 1.56 -20.60 1.79
CA ILE A 101 1.85 -21.39 2.99
C ILE A 101 0.97 -22.64 3.06
N LYS A 102 -0.34 -22.49 2.82
CA LYS A 102 -1.31 -23.60 2.91
C LYS A 102 -1.09 -24.64 1.82
N ASN A 103 -0.79 -24.21 0.60
CA ASN A 103 -0.55 -25.09 -0.55
C ASN A 103 0.82 -25.78 -0.51
N SER A 104 1.68 -25.44 0.45
CA SER A 104 3.02 -25.99 0.61
C SER A 104 3.19 -26.79 1.92
N PRO A 105 2.39 -27.85 2.16
CA PRO A 105 2.31 -28.48 3.48
C PRO A 105 3.63 -29.14 3.93
N CYS A 106 4.37 -29.74 3.01
CA CYS A 106 5.59 -30.50 3.29
C CYS A 106 6.88 -29.77 2.86
N LYS A 107 6.77 -28.58 2.27
CA LYS A 107 7.89 -27.81 1.71
C LYS A 107 8.94 -27.45 2.76
N ASN A 108 10.20 -27.36 2.37
CA ASN A 108 11.26 -26.90 3.27
C ASN A 108 11.00 -25.42 3.64
N PRO A 109 11.10 -25.02 4.93
CA PRO A 109 10.94 -23.64 5.36
C PRO A 109 11.73 -22.61 4.57
N ILE A 110 12.96 -22.93 4.14
CA ILE A 110 13.80 -21.97 3.41
C ILE A 110 13.19 -21.57 2.06
N HIS A 111 12.56 -22.53 1.37
CA HIS A 111 11.92 -22.28 0.07
C HIS A 111 10.63 -21.48 0.22
N LEU A 112 9.87 -21.74 1.29
CA LEU A 112 8.72 -20.89 1.66
C LEU A 112 9.16 -19.44 1.90
N ILE A 113 10.27 -19.25 2.62
CA ILE A 113 10.81 -17.92 2.90
C ILE A 113 11.23 -17.21 1.62
N TRP A 114 11.90 -17.91 0.69
CA TRP A 114 12.32 -17.32 -0.58
C TRP A 114 11.16 -16.89 -1.46
N GLU A 115 10.03 -17.60 -1.42
CA GLU A 115 8.83 -17.21 -2.18
C GLU A 115 8.07 -16.05 -1.53
N ILE A 116 7.98 -16.04 -0.20
CA ILE A 116 7.16 -15.07 0.53
C ILE A 116 7.90 -13.73 0.71
N ASN A 117 9.22 -13.75 0.92
CA ASN A 117 9.99 -12.53 1.22
C ASN A 117 9.87 -11.45 0.14
N PRO A 118 10.03 -11.73 -1.17
CA PRO A 118 9.89 -10.71 -2.21
C PRO A 118 8.50 -10.07 -2.22
N ILE A 119 7.45 -10.86 -1.95
CA ILE A 119 6.06 -10.38 -1.92
C ILE A 119 5.86 -9.41 -0.74
N ILE A 120 6.28 -9.80 0.47
CA ILE A 120 6.18 -8.94 1.66
C ILE A 120 6.99 -7.65 1.44
N ARG A 121 8.23 -7.79 0.95
CA ARG A 121 9.14 -6.66 0.80
C ARG A 121 8.65 -5.67 -0.25
N GLY A 122 8.19 -6.15 -1.40
CA GLY A 122 7.60 -5.31 -2.44
C GLY A 122 6.36 -4.57 -1.95
N TRP A 123 5.47 -5.28 -1.25
CA TRP A 123 4.26 -4.68 -0.68
C TRP A 123 4.57 -3.63 0.39
N ALA A 124 5.50 -3.92 1.30
CA ALA A 124 5.89 -3.00 2.36
C ALA A 124 6.61 -1.76 1.81
N ASN A 125 7.43 -1.92 0.76
CA ASN A 125 8.06 -0.78 0.06
C ASN A 125 7.02 0.11 -0.63
N PHE A 126 6.04 -0.47 -1.33
CA PHE A 126 4.98 0.29 -1.97
C PHE A 126 4.19 1.15 -0.96
N HIS A 127 3.92 0.61 0.22
CA HIS A 127 3.21 1.29 1.29
C HIS A 127 4.11 2.04 2.28
N CYS A 128 5.43 2.14 2.05
CA CYS A 128 6.33 2.78 3.01
C CYS A 128 6.15 4.30 3.09
N HIS A 129 5.44 4.90 2.13
CA HIS A 129 5.21 6.35 2.05
C HIS A 129 3.98 6.83 2.82
N VAL A 130 3.12 5.91 3.26
CA VAL A 130 1.86 6.22 3.93
C VAL A 130 1.85 5.74 5.38
N VAL A 131 0.73 5.94 6.09
CA VAL A 131 0.61 5.60 7.53
C VAL A 131 0.40 4.09 7.68
N SER A 132 1.48 3.32 7.55
CA SER A 132 1.40 1.86 7.39
C SER A 132 1.94 1.05 8.57
N LYS A 133 2.63 1.67 9.53
CA LYS A 133 3.40 0.92 10.55
C LYS A 133 2.56 -0.03 11.40
N ALA A 134 1.38 0.40 11.85
CA ALA A 134 0.47 -0.46 12.59
C ALA A 134 -0.05 -1.62 11.74
N ILE A 135 -0.37 -1.35 10.46
CA ILE A 135 -0.84 -2.37 9.51
C ILE A 135 0.28 -3.37 9.20
N PHE A 136 1.53 -2.93 9.07
CA PHE A 136 2.68 -3.82 8.91
C PHE A 136 2.79 -4.81 10.07
N GLY A 137 2.60 -4.35 11.31
CA GLY A 137 2.56 -5.21 12.49
C GLY A 137 1.43 -6.24 12.45
N GLN A 138 0.23 -5.82 12.03
CA GLN A 138 -0.91 -6.72 11.86
C GLN A 138 -0.65 -7.78 10.77
N VAL A 139 -0.07 -7.39 9.64
CA VAL A 139 0.31 -8.30 8.56
C VAL A 139 1.35 -9.32 9.04
N ASP A 140 2.40 -8.85 9.71
CA ASP A 140 3.46 -9.71 10.26
C ASP A 140 2.89 -10.72 11.27
N PHE A 141 1.98 -10.28 12.14
CA PHE A 141 1.29 -11.15 13.09
C PHE A 141 0.47 -12.23 12.38
N GLU A 142 -0.35 -11.86 11.39
CA GLU A 142 -1.21 -12.79 10.67
C GLU A 142 -0.41 -13.82 9.86
N ILE A 143 0.71 -13.42 9.27
CA ILE A 143 1.64 -14.33 8.57
C ILE A 143 2.29 -15.29 9.58
N THR A 144 2.82 -14.77 10.69
CA THR A 144 3.46 -15.57 11.75
C THR A 144 2.48 -16.58 12.34
N LYS A 145 1.24 -16.17 12.62
CA LYS A 145 0.16 -17.05 13.09
C LYS A 145 -0.14 -18.18 12.10
N THR A 146 -0.12 -17.88 10.81
CA THR A 146 -0.34 -18.89 9.75
C THR A 146 0.84 -19.87 9.68
N LEU A 147 2.07 -19.38 9.73
CA LEU A 147 3.29 -20.21 9.78
C LEU A 147 3.34 -21.09 11.04
N TRP A 148 2.87 -20.58 12.17
CA TRP A 148 2.76 -21.35 13.40
C TRP A 148 1.79 -22.53 13.27
N LYS A 149 0.59 -22.29 12.70
CA LYS A 149 -0.38 -23.36 12.40
C LYS A 149 0.21 -24.39 11.44
N TRP A 150 0.93 -23.93 10.41
CA TRP A 150 1.63 -24.78 9.46
C TRP A 150 2.69 -25.65 10.16
N ALA A 151 3.50 -25.08 11.06
CA ALA A 151 4.53 -25.79 11.80
C ALA A 151 3.94 -26.84 12.75
N LYS A 152 2.92 -26.48 13.54
CA LYS A 152 2.23 -27.42 14.44
C LYS A 152 1.64 -28.62 13.70
N ARG A 153 0.99 -28.38 12.56
CA ARG A 153 0.37 -29.45 11.76
C ARG A 153 1.38 -30.49 11.27
N ARG A 154 2.64 -30.10 11.05
CA ARG A 154 3.71 -31.02 10.61
C ARG A 154 4.23 -31.92 11.72
N HIS A 155 4.03 -31.54 12.97
CA HIS A 155 4.58 -32.26 14.13
C HIS A 155 3.51 -32.47 15.20
N PRO A 156 2.47 -33.28 14.90
CA PRO A 156 1.37 -33.51 15.83
C PRO A 156 1.81 -34.19 17.13
N ARG A 157 2.93 -34.92 17.11
CA ARG A 157 3.46 -35.67 18.26
C ARG A 157 4.58 -34.92 19.01
N LEU A 158 5.07 -33.79 18.50
CA LEU A 158 6.15 -33.06 19.18
C LEU A 158 5.56 -32.04 20.17
N PRO A 159 6.21 -31.86 21.34
CA PRO A 159 5.87 -30.78 22.24
C PRO A 159 5.95 -29.42 21.56
N VAL A 160 5.02 -28.52 21.91
CA VAL A 160 4.90 -27.16 21.34
C VAL A 160 6.22 -26.39 21.37
N ASN A 161 6.96 -26.48 22.48
CA ASN A 161 8.25 -25.79 22.64
C ASN A 161 9.31 -26.29 21.66
N GLN A 162 9.35 -27.60 21.40
CA GLN A 162 10.27 -28.17 20.41
C GLN A 162 9.90 -27.75 18.99
N VAL A 163 8.61 -27.66 18.67
CA VAL A 163 8.15 -27.11 17.38
C VAL A 163 8.56 -25.65 17.24
N LYS A 164 8.42 -24.84 18.30
CA LYS A 164 8.87 -23.44 18.30
C LYS A 164 10.37 -23.36 17.99
N GLN A 165 11.21 -24.06 18.75
CA GLN A 165 12.67 -24.04 18.56
C GLN A 165 13.11 -24.55 17.17
N LYS A 166 12.35 -25.46 16.55
CA LYS A 166 12.66 -25.99 15.22
C LYS A 166 12.47 -24.98 14.09
N TYR A 167 11.51 -24.06 14.21
CA TYR A 167 11.09 -23.17 13.12
C TYR A 167 11.24 -21.68 13.44
N PHE A 168 11.35 -21.32 14.71
CA PHE A 168 11.42 -19.95 15.18
C PHE A 168 12.63 -19.79 16.09
N TYR A 169 13.31 -18.66 15.94
CA TYR A 169 14.44 -18.28 16.80
C TYR A 169 14.23 -16.89 17.37
N GLN A 170 14.94 -16.63 18.46
CA GLN A 170 15.12 -15.29 19.01
C GLN A 170 16.40 -14.70 18.43
N THR A 171 16.32 -13.50 17.87
CA THR A 171 17.51 -12.77 17.40
C THR A 171 18.35 -12.29 18.59
N GLU A 172 19.63 -12.01 18.36
CA GLU A 172 20.53 -11.38 19.34
C GLU A 172 19.99 -10.05 19.88
N ARG A 173 19.23 -9.31 19.06
CA ARG A 173 18.57 -8.05 19.44
C ARG A 173 17.26 -8.26 20.22
N GLY A 174 17.05 -9.44 20.80
CA GLY A 174 15.90 -9.78 21.65
C GLY A 174 14.59 -10.10 20.92
N ARG A 175 14.50 -9.90 19.60
CA ARG A 175 13.27 -10.19 18.82
C ARG A 175 12.98 -11.68 18.72
N ASP A 176 11.90 -12.13 19.37
CA ASP A 176 11.41 -13.50 19.33
C ASP A 176 10.47 -13.75 18.11
N TRP A 177 10.10 -15.02 17.91
CA TRP A 177 9.20 -15.47 16.85
C TRP A 177 9.67 -15.13 15.44
N CYS A 178 10.97 -15.24 15.19
CA CYS A 178 11.52 -15.07 13.85
C CYS A 178 11.53 -16.41 13.11
N PHE A 179 10.62 -16.57 12.13
CA PHE A 179 10.56 -17.79 11.34
C PHE A 179 11.80 -17.93 10.45
N PHE A 180 12.42 -19.11 10.45
CA PHE A 180 13.63 -19.37 9.68
C PHE A 180 13.66 -20.76 9.04
N GLY A 181 14.54 -20.91 8.06
CA GLY A 181 14.81 -22.16 7.38
C GLY A 181 16.27 -22.31 7.05
N LYS A 182 16.74 -23.56 7.01
CA LYS A 182 18.10 -23.92 6.58
C LYS A 182 18.08 -25.07 5.57
N LYS A 183 18.98 -25.03 4.60
CA LYS A 183 19.26 -26.12 3.65
C LYS A 183 20.75 -26.09 3.31
N GLY A 184 21.50 -27.10 3.76
CA GLY A 184 22.96 -27.09 3.71
C GLY A 184 23.51 -25.85 4.41
N ASN A 185 24.41 -25.12 3.74
CA ASN A 185 25.02 -23.89 4.26
C ASN A 185 24.13 -22.65 4.12
N LYS A 186 22.97 -22.75 3.44
CA LYS A 186 22.06 -21.61 3.25
C LYS A 186 21.09 -21.52 4.42
N LYS A 187 20.96 -20.33 5.00
CA LYS A 187 19.95 -19.97 6.01
C LYS A 187 19.17 -18.75 5.52
N ALA A 188 17.87 -18.75 5.73
CA ALA A 188 17.02 -17.57 5.47
C ALA A 188 16.05 -17.37 6.63
N ALA A 189 15.70 -16.10 6.87
CA ALA A 189 14.67 -15.70 7.81
C ALA A 189 13.55 -14.95 7.07
N LEU A 190 12.34 -15.06 7.59
CA LEU A 190 11.20 -14.31 7.08
C LEU A 190 11.43 -12.81 7.31
N THR A 191 11.32 -12.03 6.24
CA THR A 191 11.37 -10.56 6.32
C THR A 191 10.08 -10.07 6.98
N LYS A 192 10.18 -9.15 7.94
CA LYS A 192 9.02 -8.49 8.56
C LYS A 192 8.71 -7.21 7.81
N ALA A 193 7.44 -6.96 7.49
CA ALA A 193 7.00 -5.68 6.93
C ALA A 193 7.36 -4.51 7.86
N MET A 194 7.31 -4.73 9.18
CA MET A 194 7.73 -3.74 10.17
C MET A 194 9.21 -3.35 10.09
N ASP A 195 10.07 -4.10 9.40
CA ASP A 195 11.47 -3.69 9.25
C ASP A 195 11.65 -2.61 8.19
N VAL A 196 10.66 -2.43 7.31
CA VAL A 196 10.66 -1.32 6.34
C VAL A 196 10.44 0.00 7.09
N LYS A 197 11.37 0.93 6.88
CA LYS A 197 11.28 2.29 7.41
C LYS A 197 10.21 3.07 6.64
N ILE A 198 9.40 3.84 7.36
CA ILE A 198 8.44 4.75 6.74
C ILE A 198 9.22 5.94 6.17
N LYS A 199 9.06 6.21 4.88
CA LYS A 199 9.71 7.32 4.18
C LYS A 199 8.70 8.44 3.96
N ARG A 200 8.94 9.61 4.52
CA ARG A 200 8.04 10.76 4.39
C ARG A 200 8.56 11.68 3.30
N HIS A 201 7.67 12.08 2.39
CA HIS A 201 7.99 13.01 1.33
C HIS A 201 7.45 14.39 1.66
N VAL A 202 8.27 15.42 1.40
CA VAL A 202 7.82 16.81 1.44
C VAL A 202 7.10 17.13 0.13
N LYS A 203 5.94 17.80 0.20
CA LYS A 203 5.17 18.17 -1.01
C LYS A 203 6.02 19.06 -1.94
N ILE A 204 6.01 18.76 -3.24
CA ILE A 204 6.66 19.58 -4.27
C ILE A 204 5.87 20.88 -4.45
N LYS A 205 6.56 22.00 -4.68
CA LYS A 205 5.94 23.27 -5.05
C LYS A 205 5.21 23.09 -6.39
N GLY A 206 3.91 23.37 -6.45
CA GLY A 206 3.09 23.04 -7.62
C GLY A 206 3.47 23.77 -8.90
N TRP A 207 4.12 24.93 -8.79
CA TRP A 207 4.62 25.73 -9.91
C TRP A 207 6.11 25.49 -10.21
N ALA A 208 6.77 24.55 -9.54
CA ALA A 208 8.16 24.21 -9.82
C ALA A 208 8.25 23.34 -11.07
N ASN A 209 9.04 23.78 -12.05
CA ASN A 209 9.26 23.04 -13.29
C ASN A 209 10.66 22.40 -13.25
N PRO A 210 10.78 21.05 -13.30
CA PRO A 210 12.08 20.38 -13.24
C PRO A 210 12.98 20.64 -14.46
N TYR A 211 12.44 21.22 -15.54
CA TYR A 211 13.18 21.56 -16.75
C TYR A 211 13.55 23.05 -16.84
N ASP A 212 13.18 23.85 -15.82
CA ASP A 212 13.46 25.28 -15.78
C ASP A 212 14.66 25.53 -14.84
N PRO A 213 15.75 26.18 -15.35
CA PRO A 213 16.95 26.46 -14.57
C PRO A 213 16.70 27.18 -13.24
N GLU A 214 15.65 28.01 -13.14
CA GLU A 214 15.32 28.72 -11.88
C GLU A 214 14.99 27.75 -10.73
N TRP A 215 14.55 26.53 -11.05
CA TRP A 215 14.18 25.51 -10.06
C TRP A 215 15.28 24.48 -9.80
N GLU A 216 16.43 24.57 -10.48
CA GLU A 216 17.51 23.59 -10.38
C GLU A 216 18.00 23.44 -8.94
N MET A 217 18.33 24.56 -8.27
CA MET A 217 18.73 24.56 -6.86
C MET A 217 17.65 23.99 -5.92
N TYR A 218 16.36 24.18 -6.25
CA TYR A 218 15.26 23.63 -5.45
C TYR A 218 15.16 22.12 -5.58
N PHE A 219 15.39 21.55 -6.77
CA PHE A 219 15.40 20.11 -6.98
C PHE A 219 16.69 19.45 -6.47
N GLU A 220 17.86 20.09 -6.64
CA GLU A 220 19.13 19.63 -6.07
C GLU A 220 19.07 19.53 -4.54
N GLY A 221 18.63 20.58 -3.85
CA GLY A 221 18.53 20.57 -2.39
C GLY A 221 17.55 19.53 -1.83
N ARG A 222 16.68 18.94 -2.66
CA ARG A 222 15.80 17.84 -2.28
C ARG A 222 16.44 16.47 -2.45
N LEU A 223 17.36 16.32 -3.41
CA LEU A 223 18.14 15.09 -3.58
C LEU A 223 19.03 14.82 -2.36
N ASP A 224 19.60 15.89 -1.77
CA ASP A 224 20.47 15.80 -0.61
C ASP A 224 19.74 15.42 0.69
N THR A 225 18.44 15.72 0.80
CA THR A 225 17.63 15.44 1.99
C THR A 225 16.98 14.05 2.02
N ASP A 226 17.02 13.30 0.91
CA ASP A 226 16.33 12.01 0.75
C ASP A 226 17.18 10.76 1.12
N CYS A 227 18.31 10.96 1.84
CA CYS A 227 19.19 9.89 2.37
C CYS A 227 18.91 9.50 3.84
#